data_AF-A0A015JGK4-F1
#
_entry.id   AF-A0A015JGK4-F1
#
_cell.length_a   1.000
_cell.length_b   1.000
_cell.length_c   1.000
_cell.angle_alpha   90.00
_cell.angle_beta   90.00
_cell.angle_gamma   90.00
#
_symmetry.space_group_name_H-M   'P 1'
#
loop_
_entity.id
_entity.type
_entity.pdbx_description
1 polymer ?
#
loop_
_entity_poly.entity_id
_entity_poly.type
_entity_poly.pdbx_seq_one_letter_code
_entity_poly.pdbx_strand_id
1 'polypeptide(L)'
;MWTDDEVRMLIDERKEGNAHYHSLGGGNCKRAWWISTAGKINQRFKTVYTGRQASEKFHGIVKDCRSMELSIIKDLRGKITRNGERYYLEFRNKIAIPTVTNTIATATVTNTTTATAAGSESAVSGSGSGSESGSRSGSKKIT
;
A
#
# COMPACT_ATOMS: atom_id res chain seq x y z
N MET A 1 23.74 -3.51 19.13
CA MET A 1 22.80 -4.41 18.44
C MET A 1 21.43 -3.78 18.52
N TRP A 2 20.65 -3.76 17.42
CA TRP A 2 19.33 -3.10 17.42
C TRP A 2 18.30 -3.95 18.17
N THR A 3 17.65 -3.37 19.17
CA THR A 3 16.52 -4.01 19.89
C THR A 3 15.23 -3.89 19.09
N ASP A 4 14.23 -4.71 19.43
CA ASP A 4 12.93 -4.68 18.74
C ASP A 4 12.21 -3.33 18.92
N ASP A 5 12.34 -2.70 20.10
CA ASP A 5 11.74 -1.37 20.37
C ASP A 5 12.42 -0.25 19.58
N GLU A 6 13.76 -0.30 19.44
CA GLU A 6 14.51 0.65 18.60
C GLU A 6 14.09 0.51 17.12
N VAL A 7 13.93 -0.72 16.64
CA VAL A 7 13.48 -0.99 15.27
C VAL A 7 12.05 -0.54 15.06
N ARG A 8 11.16 -0.77 16.03
CA ARG A 8 9.78 -0.31 15.98
C ARG A 8 9.72 1.21 15.87
N MET A 9 10.46 1.94 16.70
CA MET A 9 10.54 3.41 16.61
C MET A 9 11.08 3.87 15.24
N LEU A 10 12.11 3.21 14.71
CA LEU A 10 12.64 3.53 13.37
C LEU A 10 11.58 3.38 12.27
N ILE A 11 10.80 2.31 12.32
CA ILE A 11 9.72 2.05 11.36
C ILE A 11 8.61 3.08 11.49
N ASP A 12 8.21 3.44 12.72
CA ASP A 12 7.16 4.42 12.96
C ASP A 12 7.57 5.83 12.52
N GLU A 13 8.79 6.28 12.83
CA GLU A 13 9.35 7.53 12.31
C GLU A 13 9.35 7.57 10.78
N ARG A 14 9.63 6.42 10.15
CA ARG A 14 9.66 6.32 8.69
C ARG A 14 8.26 6.25 8.08
N LYS A 15 7.26 5.72 8.78
CA LYS A 15 5.83 5.76 8.39
C LYS A 15 5.29 7.18 8.46
N GLU A 16 5.46 7.83 9.60
CA GLU A 16 4.99 9.19 9.85
C GLU A 16 5.67 10.19 8.91
N GLY A 17 7.00 10.09 8.78
CA GLY A 17 7.79 10.96 7.92
C GLY A 17 7.82 10.56 6.44
N ASN A 18 7.02 9.59 5.98
CA ASN A 18 7.18 9.01 4.64
C ASN A 18 6.97 10.04 3.52
N ALA A 19 5.84 10.76 3.56
CA ALA A 19 5.52 11.78 2.58
C ALA A 19 6.61 12.87 2.55
N HIS A 20 7.02 13.34 3.74
CA HIS A 20 8.09 14.32 3.86
C HIS A 20 9.39 13.80 3.26
N TYR A 21 9.85 12.60 3.62
CA TYR A 21 11.09 12.01 3.11
C TYR A 21 11.12 11.92 1.57
N HIS A 22 9.98 11.60 0.95
CA HIS A 22 9.87 11.55 -0.51
C HIS A 22 9.76 12.93 -1.16
N SER A 23 9.25 13.94 -0.45
CA SER A 23 9.27 15.34 -0.89
C SER A 23 10.64 16.02 -0.76
N LEU A 24 11.53 15.49 0.09
CA LEU A 24 12.87 16.04 0.25
C LEU A 24 13.67 15.97 -1.05
N GLY A 25 14.44 17.04 -1.30
CA GLY A 25 15.49 17.04 -2.32
C GLY A 25 16.48 15.88 -2.15
N GLY A 26 17.24 15.61 -3.20
CA GLY A 26 18.25 14.54 -3.20
C GLY A 26 19.35 14.71 -2.14
N GLY A 27 20.18 13.67 -1.98
CA GLY A 27 21.48 13.71 -1.28
C GLY A 27 21.44 14.26 0.15
N ASN A 28 21.72 15.56 0.29
CA ASN A 28 21.94 16.23 1.58
C ASN A 28 20.68 16.28 2.45
N CYS A 29 19.51 16.56 1.86
CA CYS A 29 18.27 16.65 2.62
C CYS A 29 17.87 15.29 3.21
N LYS A 30 17.97 14.22 2.42
CA LYS A 30 17.72 12.84 2.88
C LYS A 30 18.74 12.40 3.93
N ARG A 31 20.02 12.78 3.78
CA ARG A 31 21.04 12.54 4.81
C ARG A 31 20.70 13.22 6.12
N ALA A 32 20.30 14.50 6.09
CA ALA A 32 19.89 15.25 7.28
C ALA A 32 18.67 14.62 7.96
N TRP A 33 17.69 14.15 7.17
CA TRP A 33 16.53 13.41 7.69
C TRP A 33 16.95 12.17 8.47
N TRP A 34 17.82 11.33 7.90
CA TRP A 34 18.31 10.14 8.59
C TRP A 34 19.11 10.45 9.86
N ILE A 35 19.89 11.53 9.86
CA ILE A 35 20.60 12.00 11.05
C ILE A 35 19.60 12.41 12.14
N SER A 36 18.55 13.17 11.79
CA SER A 36 17.49 13.55 12.72
C SER A 36 16.77 12.34 13.30
N THR A 37 16.36 11.39 12.46
CA THR A 37 15.70 10.14 12.89
C THR A 37 16.59 9.34 13.85
N ALA A 38 17.88 9.19 13.54
CA ALA A 38 18.82 8.54 14.44
C ALA A 38 18.95 9.30 15.78
N GLY A 39 18.98 10.64 15.73
CA GLY A 39 18.99 11.49 16.92
C GLY A 39 17.81 11.24 17.86
N LYS A 40 16.59 11.11 17.32
CA LYS A 40 15.39 10.80 18.12
C LYS A 40 15.49 9.44 18.81
N ILE A 41 15.94 8.42 18.09
CA ILE A 41 16.12 7.06 18.63
C ILE A 41 17.19 7.09 19.73
N ASN A 42 18.33 7.72 19.47
CA ASN A 42 19.42 7.88 20.43
C ASN A 42 18.97 8.59 21.70
N GLN A 43 18.19 9.65 21.58
CA GLN A 43 17.67 10.40 22.72
C GLN A 43 16.79 9.53 23.64
N ARG A 44 15.93 8.68 23.03
CA ARG A 44 15.00 7.81 23.75
C ARG A 44 15.68 6.60 24.37
N PHE A 45 16.51 5.90 23.61
CA PHE A 45 17.09 4.61 24.01
C PHE A 45 18.53 4.71 24.54
N LYS A 46 19.08 5.93 24.64
CA LYS A 46 20.47 6.19 25.08
C LYS A 46 21.51 5.45 24.23
N THR A 47 21.24 5.38 22.92
CA THR A 47 22.13 4.79 21.92
C THR A 47 22.91 5.88 21.17
N VAL A 48 23.83 5.46 20.30
CA VAL A 48 24.75 6.36 19.55
C VAL A 48 24.75 6.07 18.05
N TYR A 49 23.58 5.73 17.50
CA TYR A 49 23.43 5.44 16.08
C TYR A 49 23.68 6.69 15.22
N THR A 50 24.37 6.48 14.12
CA THR A 50 24.52 7.48 13.06
C THR A 50 23.32 7.42 12.10
N GLY A 51 23.06 8.53 11.39
CA GLY A 51 22.03 8.53 10.33
C GLY A 51 22.29 7.48 9.25
N ARG A 52 23.56 7.18 8.95
CA ARG A 52 23.93 6.09 8.04
C ARG A 52 23.47 4.73 8.57
N GLN A 53 23.73 4.42 9.85
CA GLN A 53 23.29 3.16 10.46
C GLN A 53 21.77 3.04 10.50
N ALA A 54 21.05 4.12 10.80
CA ALA A 54 19.58 4.12 10.77
C ALA A 54 19.05 3.85 9.35
N SER A 55 19.63 4.50 8.34
CA SER A 55 19.30 4.26 6.93
C SER A 55 19.58 2.82 6.52
N GLU A 56 20.79 2.30 6.76
CA GLU A 56 21.17 0.93 6.43
C GLU A 56 20.25 -0.09 7.11
N LYS A 57 19.93 0.13 8.39
CA LYS A 57 19.01 -0.73 9.13
C LYS A 57 17.62 -0.75 8.50
N PHE A 58 17.06 0.42 8.19
CA PHE A 58 15.74 0.52 7.57
C PHE A 58 15.69 -0.18 6.20
N HIS A 59 16.66 0.10 5.32
CA HIS A 59 16.73 -0.53 4.00
C HIS A 59 16.93 -2.05 4.09
N GLY A 60 17.64 -2.54 5.12
CA GLY A 60 17.72 -3.97 5.43
C GLY A 60 16.35 -4.58 5.73
N ILE A 61 15.55 -3.92 6.58
CA ILE A 61 14.17 -4.36 6.89
C ILE A 61 13.29 -4.36 5.65
N VAL A 62 13.42 -3.36 4.77
CA VAL A 62 12.66 -3.33 3.50
C VAL A 62 13.01 -4.53 2.61
N LYS A 63 14.30 -4.88 2.51
CA LYS A 63 14.76 -6.06 1.76
C LYS A 63 14.22 -7.36 2.36
N ASP A 64 14.21 -7.46 3.69
CA ASP A 64 13.67 -8.61 4.42
C ASP A 64 12.16 -8.76 4.17
N CYS A 65 11.40 -7.66 4.19
CA CYS A 65 9.97 -7.65 3.87
C CYS A 65 9.70 -8.04 2.42
N ARG A 66 10.51 -7.56 1.46
CA ARG A 66 10.42 -7.99 0.06
C ARG A 66 10.75 -9.47 -0.12
N SER A 67 11.70 -10.00 0.64
CA SER A 67 12.04 -11.42 0.61
C SER A 67 10.91 -12.28 1.16
N MET A 68 10.20 -11.79 2.17
CA MET A 68 8.98 -12.42 2.69
C MET A 68 7.86 -12.42 1.64
N GLU A 69 7.63 -11.30 0.95
CA GLU A 69 6.65 -11.22 -0.16
C GLU A 69 6.91 -12.29 -1.23
N LEU A 70 8.16 -12.43 -1.66
CA LEU A 70 8.59 -13.45 -2.62
C LEU A 70 8.35 -14.87 -2.09
N SER A 71 8.53 -15.11 -0.79
CA SER A 71 8.26 -16.42 -0.19
C SER A 71 6.77 -16.77 -0.19
N ILE A 72 5.89 -15.78 0.01
CA ILE A 72 4.43 -15.96 -0.02
C ILE A 72 3.95 -16.35 -1.42
N ILE A 73 4.53 -15.76 -2.48
CA ILE A 73 4.21 -16.12 -3.87
C ILE A 73 4.97 -17.37 -4.36
N LYS A 74 5.66 -18.07 -3.46
CA LYS A 74 6.45 -19.29 -3.75
C LYS A 74 7.53 -19.10 -4.83
N ASP A 75 8.09 -17.90 -4.92
CA ASP A 75 9.27 -17.62 -5.75
C ASP A 75 10.54 -18.19 -5.09
N LEU A 76 11.45 -18.76 -5.88
CA LEU A 76 12.68 -19.40 -5.42
C LEU A 76 13.65 -18.44 -4.70
N ARG A 77 13.51 -17.13 -4.90
CA ARG A 77 14.30 -16.08 -4.24
C ARG A 77 13.72 -15.67 -2.89
N GLY A 78 12.51 -16.14 -2.59
CA GLY A 78 11.80 -15.88 -1.34
C GLY A 78 12.55 -16.44 -0.14
N LYS A 79 12.56 -15.66 0.94
CA LYS A 79 13.18 -16.06 2.21
C LYS A 79 12.35 -15.55 3.37
N ILE A 80 12.00 -16.47 4.27
CA ILE A 80 11.41 -16.13 5.56
C ILE A 80 12.54 -15.61 6.45
N THR A 81 12.42 -14.36 6.86
CA THR A 81 13.37 -13.69 7.77
C THR A 81 12.62 -13.18 8.98
N ARG A 82 13.30 -13.07 10.13
CA ARG A 82 12.69 -12.55 11.37
C ARG A 82 12.03 -11.17 11.17
N ASN A 83 12.71 -10.27 10.46
CA ASN A 83 12.15 -8.93 10.19
C ASN A 83 11.01 -8.99 9.18
N GLY A 84 11.13 -9.83 8.15
CA GLY A 84 10.07 -10.04 7.17
C GLY A 84 8.80 -10.55 7.82
N GLU A 85 8.90 -11.56 8.68
CA GLU A 85 7.76 -12.11 9.43
C GLU A 85 7.12 -11.06 10.35
N ARG A 86 7.96 -10.30 11.06
CA ARG A 86 7.50 -9.33 12.05
C ARG A 86 6.88 -8.07 11.43
N TYR A 87 7.39 -7.58 10.30
CA TYR A 87 7.06 -6.24 9.78
C TYR A 87 6.43 -6.21 8.38
N TYR A 88 6.37 -7.34 7.64
CA TYR A 88 5.85 -7.37 6.27
C TYR A 88 4.46 -6.74 6.12
N LEU A 89 3.53 -7.05 7.02
CA LEU A 89 2.16 -6.53 6.96
C LEU A 89 2.09 -4.99 7.13
N GLU A 90 2.99 -4.42 7.93
CA GLU A 90 3.06 -2.97 8.13
C GLU A 90 3.58 -2.25 6.87
N PHE A 91 4.57 -2.85 6.21
CA PHE A 91 5.12 -2.33 4.95
C PHE A 91 4.11 -2.40 3.81
N ARG A 92 3.40 -3.53 3.66
CA ARG A 92 2.41 -3.72 2.59
C ARG A 92 1.29 -2.68 2.60
N ASN A 93 0.87 -2.23 3.78
CA ASN A 93 -0.32 -1.40 3.94
C ASN A 93 -0.05 0.10 4.09
N LYS A 94 1.17 0.53 4.46
CA LYS A 94 1.43 1.94 4.85
C LYS A 94 2.75 2.53 4.36
N ILE A 95 3.74 1.72 4.00
CA ILE A 95 4.99 2.18 3.39
C ILE A 95 4.95 1.67 1.96
N ALA A 96 4.31 2.42 1.07
CA ALA A 96 4.17 2.03 -0.33
C ALA A 96 5.54 1.68 -0.92
N ILE A 97 5.80 0.39 -1.07
CA ILE A 97 6.72 -0.11 -2.07
C ILE A 97 6.01 0.25 -3.38
N PRO A 98 6.61 1.05 -4.29
CA PRO A 98 6.06 1.18 -5.63
C PRO A 98 6.20 -0.19 -6.29
N THR A 99 5.20 -1.05 -6.08
CA THR A 99 5.07 -2.32 -6.76
C THR A 99 4.68 -1.99 -8.19
N VAL A 100 5.58 -2.26 -9.14
CA VAL A 100 5.20 -2.38 -10.54
C VAL A 100 4.30 -3.61 -10.62
N THR A 101 3.00 -3.40 -10.59
CA THR A 101 1.99 -4.46 -10.67
C THR A 101 1.98 -5.01 -12.09
N ASN A 102 2.68 -6.12 -12.32
CA ASN A 102 2.39 -6.96 -13.49
C ASN A 102 1.16 -7.81 -13.15
N THR A 103 -0.02 -7.32 -13.54
CA THR A 103 -1.27 -8.07 -13.45
C THR A 103 -1.25 -9.20 -14.48
N ILE A 104 -1.10 -10.45 -14.04
CA ILE A 104 -1.48 -11.60 -14.87
C ILE A 104 -2.99 -11.76 -14.72
N ALA A 105 -3.74 -11.37 -15.74
CA ALA A 105 -5.17 -11.62 -15.81
C ALA A 105 -5.40 -13.14 -15.96
N THR A 106 -5.88 -13.81 -14.90
CA THR A 106 -6.44 -15.15 -15.01
C THR A 106 -7.76 -15.07 -15.78
N ALA A 107 -7.78 -15.54 -17.02
CA ALA A 107 -8.99 -15.69 -17.80
C ALA A 107 -9.88 -16.76 -17.15
N THR A 108 -11.09 -16.36 -16.74
CA THR A 108 -12.15 -17.30 -16.35
C THR A 108 -12.79 -17.85 -17.61
N VAL A 109 -12.60 -19.15 -17.86
CA VAL A 109 -13.31 -19.89 -18.91
C VAL A 109 -14.78 -19.98 -18.49
N THR A 110 -15.67 -19.35 -19.26
CA THR A 110 -17.12 -19.46 -19.09
C THR A 110 -17.62 -20.58 -20.00
N ASN A 111 -17.92 -21.74 -19.43
CA ASN A 111 -18.70 -22.76 -20.15
C ASN A 111 -20.17 -22.43 -19.96
N THR A 112 -20.84 -21.94 -21.00
CA THR A 112 -22.32 -21.85 -21.04
C THR A 112 -22.84 -22.84 -22.05
N THR A 113 -23.48 -23.88 -21.52
CA THR A 113 -24.18 -24.94 -22.25
C THR A 113 -25.40 -24.37 -22.98
N THR A 114 -25.49 -24.66 -24.27
CA THR A 114 -26.62 -24.40 -25.18
C THR A 114 -27.90 -25.10 -24.72
N ALA A 115 -29.02 -24.38 -24.67
CA ALA A 115 -30.36 -24.96 -24.74
C ALA A 115 -31.22 -24.15 -25.73
N THR A 116 -31.69 -24.84 -26.77
CA THR A 116 -32.47 -24.30 -27.89
C THR A 116 -33.97 -24.55 -27.69
N ALA A 117 -34.74 -23.44 -27.75
CA ALA A 117 -36.12 -23.19 -28.24
C ALA A 117 -37.29 -24.17 -28.00
N ALA A 118 -38.47 -23.65 -27.58
CA ALA A 118 -39.58 -23.26 -28.48
C ALA A 118 -40.95 -23.01 -27.77
N GLY A 119 -41.72 -22.02 -28.27
CA GLY A 119 -43.20 -21.89 -28.22
C GLY A 119 -43.79 -20.90 -27.17
N SER A 120 -44.23 -19.66 -27.49
CA SER A 120 -45.47 -19.18 -28.19
C SER A 120 -46.74 -19.32 -27.30
N GLU A 121 -47.65 -18.35 -27.02
CA GLU A 121 -48.09 -17.08 -27.61
C GLU A 121 -48.86 -16.18 -26.58
N SER A 122 -48.90 -14.87 -26.87
CA SER A 122 -49.93 -13.80 -26.66
C SER A 122 -50.90 -13.74 -25.46
N ALA A 123 -50.95 -12.56 -24.82
CA ALA A 123 -52.18 -11.79 -24.56
C ALA A 123 -51.85 -10.32 -24.23
N VAL A 124 -52.88 -9.47 -24.30
CA VAL A 124 -52.89 -8.08 -24.79
C VAL A 124 -53.19 -7.03 -23.69
N SER A 125 -52.82 -5.78 -23.99
CA SER A 125 -53.39 -4.48 -23.57
C SER A 125 -53.24 -3.95 -22.13
N GLY A 126 -52.85 -2.66 -22.05
CA GLY A 126 -53.19 -1.79 -20.91
C GLY A 126 -52.32 -0.55 -20.76
N SER A 127 -52.84 0.58 -21.20
CA SER A 127 -52.25 1.93 -21.34
C SER A 127 -51.85 2.64 -20.03
N GLY A 128 -50.95 3.63 -20.09
CA GLY A 128 -50.81 4.66 -19.04
C GLY A 128 -49.59 5.59 -19.18
N SER A 129 -49.86 6.84 -19.51
CA SER A 129 -48.93 7.93 -19.89
C SER A 129 -48.39 8.76 -18.70
N GLY A 130 -47.30 9.52 -18.91
CA GLY A 130 -46.90 10.71 -18.11
C GLY A 130 -45.42 10.70 -17.67
N SER A 131 -44.48 11.40 -18.32
CA SER A 131 -44.12 12.85 -18.18
C SER A 131 -43.60 13.21 -16.77
N GLU A 132 -42.60 14.05 -16.51
CA GLU A 132 -41.50 14.72 -17.20
C GLU A 132 -40.76 15.52 -16.11
N SER A 133 -39.45 15.75 -16.26
CA SER A 133 -38.66 16.93 -15.81
C SER A 133 -38.40 17.21 -14.30
N GLY A 134 -37.22 17.79 -14.02
CA GLY A 134 -37.03 18.59 -12.80
C GLY A 134 -35.60 18.73 -12.26
N SER A 135 -34.66 19.31 -13.02
CA SER A 135 -33.38 19.79 -12.51
C SER A 135 -33.56 21.01 -11.59
N ARG A 136 -32.78 21.15 -10.51
CA ARG A 136 -32.24 22.48 -10.13
C ARG A 136 -31.03 22.46 -9.20
N SER A 137 -29.96 23.02 -9.73
CA SER A 137 -28.78 23.60 -9.07
C SER A 137 -29.15 24.78 -8.17
N GLY A 138 -28.37 25.01 -7.11
CA GLY A 138 -28.53 26.15 -6.22
C GLY A 138 -27.32 26.39 -5.33
N SER A 139 -26.26 26.95 -5.89
CA SER A 139 -25.18 27.63 -5.15
C SER A 139 -25.71 28.89 -4.44
N LYS A 140 -25.32 29.12 -3.19
CA LYS A 140 -25.17 30.49 -2.65
C LYS A 140 -23.98 30.57 -1.70
N LYS A 141 -23.01 31.38 -2.12
CA LYS A 141 -21.87 31.90 -1.37
C LYS A 141 -21.99 33.41 -1.52
N ILE A 142 -22.34 34.16 -0.48
CA ILE A 142 -22.21 35.63 -0.51
C ILE A 142 -21.93 36.13 0.92
N THR A 143 -20.76 36.77 1.01
CA THR A 143 -20.29 37.87 1.87
C THR A 143 -20.40 37.75 3.39
#